data_AF-A0A969AY21-F1
#
_entry.id   AF-A0A969AY21-F1
#
_cell.length_a   1.000
_cell.length_b   1.000
_cell.length_c   1.000
_cell.angle_alpha   90.00
_cell.angle_beta   90.00
_cell.angle_gamma   90.00
#
_symmetry.space_group_name_H-M   'P 1'
#
loop_
_entity.id
_entity.type
_entity.pdbx_description
1 polymer ?
#
loop_
_entity_poly.entity_id
_entity_poly.type
_entity_poly.pdbx_seq_one_letter_code
_entity_poly.pdbx_strand_id
1 'polypeptide(L)'
;MARITHSWLTTDVITSRGVKPIAMEQYVRENFWVYGFMGLWGGGTALRLASVPGVSPNGTHFQSFINAVSDALGDEIAVMQMDQAQAHRAKALIWPENLIPIF
;
A
#
# COMPACT_ATOMS: atom_id res chain seq x y z
N MET A 1 28.68 -0.54 10.82
CA MET A 1 28.98 -0.72 9.38
C MET A 1 29.47 -2.16 9.23
N ALA A 2 28.67 -3.05 8.64
CA ALA A 2 29.04 -4.46 8.47
C ALA A 2 29.17 -4.78 6.98
N ARG A 3 30.36 -5.22 6.55
CA ARG A 3 30.59 -5.78 5.22
C ARG A 3 30.40 -7.28 5.31
N ILE A 4 29.58 -7.84 4.42
CA ILE A 4 29.43 -9.29 4.25
C ILE A 4 29.96 -9.64 2.87
N THR A 5 30.96 -10.52 2.84
CA THR A 5 31.60 -11.05 1.64
C THR A 5 31.12 -12.47 1.37
N HIS A 6 30.46 -12.68 0.22
CA HIS A 6 30.17 -13.93 -0.51
C HIS A 6 29.13 -14.94 0.02
N SER A 7 27.97 -14.88 -0.67
CA SER A 7 27.11 -15.92 -1.28
C SER A 7 26.72 -17.22 -0.55
N TRP A 8 25.40 -17.48 -0.57
CA TRP A 8 24.65 -18.75 -0.41
C TRP A 8 23.97 -19.09 0.91
N LEU A 9 23.74 -18.11 1.79
CA LEU A 9 22.78 -18.24 2.90
C LEU A 9 21.69 -17.18 2.75
N THR A 10 20.64 -17.49 1.98
CA THR A 10 19.33 -16.81 2.07
C THR A 10 18.65 -17.25 3.36
N THR A 11 19.22 -16.88 4.50
CA THR A 11 18.44 -16.76 5.74
C THR A 11 17.79 -15.39 5.69
N ASP A 12 16.47 -15.35 5.81
CA ASP A 12 15.67 -14.13 5.75
C ASP A 12 16.30 -13.02 6.59
N VAL A 13 16.88 -12.03 5.91
CA VAL A 13 17.31 -10.79 6.56
C VAL A 13 16.03 -10.00 6.82
N ILE A 14 15.29 -10.42 7.85
CA ILE A 14 14.22 -9.62 8.44
C ILE A 14 14.93 -8.47 9.14
N THR A 15 15.01 -7.33 8.47
CA THR A 15 15.51 -6.13 9.14
C THR A 15 14.48 -5.71 10.18
N SER A 16 14.95 -5.18 11.31
CA SER A 16 14.12 -4.74 12.44
C SER A 16 13.10 -3.63 12.08
N ARG A 17 13.10 -3.15 10.84
CA ARG A 17 12.21 -2.09 10.33
C ARG A 17 11.52 -2.45 9.01
N GLY A 18 11.57 -3.70 8.56
CA GLY A 18 11.03 -4.09 7.25
C GLY A 18 11.72 -3.41 6.05
N VAL A 19 12.90 -2.82 6.28
CA VAL A 19 13.76 -2.29 5.22
C VAL A 19 14.29 -3.48 4.41
N LYS A 20 14.00 -3.50 3.12
CA LYS A 20 14.52 -4.54 2.23
C LYS A 20 16.05 -4.59 2.30
N PRO A 21 16.67 -5.77 2.46
CA PRO A 21 18.12 -5.90 2.46
C PRO A 21 18.70 -5.38 1.14
N ILE A 22 19.71 -4.52 1.22
CA ILE A 22 20.43 -4.05 0.03
C ILE A 22 21.48 -5.12 -0.30
N ALA A 23 21.19 -5.97 -1.27
CA ALA A 23 22.14 -6.96 -1.77
C ALA A 23 23.21 -6.31 -2.67
N MET A 24 24.39 -6.93 -2.73
CA MET A 24 25.51 -6.51 -3.61
C MET A 24 25.13 -6.57 -5.09
N GLU A 25 24.21 -7.47 -5.44
CA GLU A 25 23.67 -7.63 -6.78
C GLU A 25 22.14 -7.57 -6.69
N GLN A 26 21.54 -6.63 -7.41
CA GLN A 26 20.09 -6.48 -7.48
C GLN A 26 19.67 -6.46 -8.95
N TYR A 27 18.80 -7.40 -9.31
CA TYR A 27 18.12 -7.33 -10.59
C TYR A 27 17.18 -6.12 -10.57
N VAL A 28 17.42 -5.15 -11.46
CA VAL A 28 16.53 -4.01 -11.66
C VAL A 28 15.21 -4.56 -12.18
N ARG A 29 14.15 -4.37 -11.40
CA ARG A 29 12.78 -4.69 -11.81
C ARG A 29 12.00 -3.41 -11.92
N GLU A 30 11.22 -3.30 -12.98
CA GLU A 30 10.13 -2.35 -13.03
C GLU A 30 9.06 -2.82 -12.04
N ASN A 31 8.64 -1.92 -11.16
CA ASN A 31 7.59 -2.20 -10.19
C ASN A 31 6.34 -1.42 -10.59
N PHE A 32 5.18 -2.03 -10.43
CA PHE A 32 3.90 -1.36 -10.46
C PHE A 32 3.17 -1.62 -9.15
N TRP A 33 2.32 -0.68 -8.77
CA TRP A 33 1.55 -0.75 -7.53
C TRP A 33 0.09 -1.02 -7.86
N VAL A 34 -0.58 -1.70 -6.96
CA VAL A 34 -2.00 -2.02 -7.07
C VAL A 34 -2.64 -1.71 -5.74
N TYR A 35 -3.68 -0.87 -5.77
CA TYR A 35 -4.58 -0.69 -4.64
C TYR A 35 -5.84 -1.52 -4.85
N GLY A 36 -6.42 -1.98 -3.75
CA GLY A 36 -7.65 -2.77 -3.75
C GLY A 36 -8.45 -2.52 -2.48
N PHE A 37 -9.77 -2.52 -2.61
CA PHE A 37 -10.72 -2.45 -1.51
C PHE A 37 -11.70 -3.62 -1.64
N MET A 38 -12.06 -4.25 -0.53
CA MET A 38 -12.96 -5.38 -0.52
C MET A 38 -13.98 -5.22 0.61
N GLY A 39 -15.26 -5.19 0.27
CA GLY A 39 -16.36 -5.21 1.22
C GLY A 39 -16.62 -6.61 1.78
N LEU A 40 -16.99 -6.71 3.06
CA LEU A 40 -17.17 -7.98 3.77
C LEU A 40 -18.59 -8.56 3.67
N TRP A 41 -19.58 -7.81 3.18
CA TRP A 41 -20.99 -8.26 3.09
C TRP A 41 -21.62 -7.86 1.75
N GLY A 42 -22.38 -8.77 1.13
CA GLY A 42 -23.28 -8.44 0.00
C GLY A 42 -22.75 -8.63 -1.43
N GLY A 43 -21.59 -9.25 -1.64
CA GLY A 43 -21.18 -9.75 -2.97
C GLY A 43 -20.65 -8.70 -3.97
N GLY A 44 -20.47 -7.45 -3.57
CA GLY A 44 -19.82 -6.42 -4.39
C GLY A 44 -18.32 -6.36 -4.14
N THR A 45 -17.52 -7.10 -4.90
CA THR A 45 -16.07 -6.86 -4.96
C THR A 45 -15.82 -5.56 -5.72
N ALA A 46 -15.63 -4.44 -5.03
CA ALA A 46 -15.15 -3.21 -5.66
C ALA A 46 -13.61 -3.25 -5.81
N LEU A 47 -13.12 -4.16 -6.66
CA LEU A 47 -11.70 -4.20 -7.02
C LEU A 47 -11.38 -3.02 -7.96
N ARG A 48 -11.01 -1.87 -7.39
CA ARG A 48 -10.51 -0.73 -8.16
C ARG A 48 -8.98 -0.78 -8.23
N LEU A 49 -8.47 -1.50 -9.24
CA LEU A 49 -7.03 -1.63 -9.53
C LEU A 49 -6.47 -0.31 -10.06
N ALA A 50 -5.83 0.49 -9.19
CA ALA A 50 -4.99 1.58 -9.66
C ALA A 50 -3.58 1.03 -9.97
N SER A 51 -3.42 0.37 -11.11
CA SER A 51 -2.11 0.03 -11.69
C SER A 51 -1.82 0.99 -12.83
N VAL A 52 -1.02 2.03 -12.56
CA VAL A 52 -0.56 2.96 -13.60
C VAL A 52 0.95 3.10 -13.49
N PRO A 53 1.70 3.09 -14.61
CA PRO A 53 3.10 3.51 -14.61
C PRO A 53 3.25 4.88 -13.94
N GLY A 54 4.16 5.01 -12.98
CA GLY A 54 4.36 6.23 -12.20
C GLY A 54 3.59 6.29 -10.88
N VAL A 55 2.73 5.31 -10.57
CA VAL A 55 2.14 5.15 -9.23
C VAL A 55 3.22 4.66 -8.27
N SER A 56 3.27 5.26 -7.10
CA SER A 56 4.15 4.91 -6.00
C SER A 56 3.34 4.87 -4.69
N PRO A 57 3.76 4.10 -3.67
CA PRO A 57 3.04 3.93 -2.42
C PRO A 57 3.25 5.14 -1.51
N ASN A 58 2.81 6.31 -1.96
CA ASN A 58 2.90 7.57 -1.25
C ASN A 58 1.49 8.09 -0.94
N GLY A 59 1.43 9.13 -0.10
CA GLY A 59 0.16 9.72 0.31
C GLY A 59 -0.67 10.27 -0.85
N THR A 60 -0.05 10.80 -1.92
CA THR A 60 -0.76 11.39 -3.06
C THR A 60 -1.54 10.35 -3.88
N HIS A 61 -0.90 9.23 -4.20
CA HIS A 61 -1.58 8.16 -4.93
C HIS A 61 -2.59 7.44 -4.05
N PHE A 62 -2.29 7.28 -2.77
CA PHE A 62 -3.24 6.74 -1.82
C PHE A 62 -4.48 7.64 -1.66
N GLN A 63 -4.32 8.97 -1.63
CA GLN A 63 -5.43 9.93 -1.66
C GLN A 63 -6.33 9.73 -2.87
N SER A 64 -5.73 9.58 -4.05
CA SER A 64 -6.49 9.35 -5.29
C SER A 64 -7.29 8.06 -5.22
N PHE A 65 -6.72 7.01 -4.61
CA PHE A 65 -7.40 5.75 -4.38
C PHE A 65 -8.59 5.89 -3.41
N ILE A 66 -8.43 6.51 -2.24
CA ILE A 66 -9.55 6.63 -1.28
C ILE A 66 -10.68 7.53 -1.80
N ASN A 67 -10.36 8.58 -2.58
CA ASN A 67 -11.39 9.37 -3.27
C ASN A 67 -12.18 8.49 -4.24
N ALA A 68 -11.48 7.68 -5.04
CA ALA A 68 -12.09 6.78 -5.99
C ALA A 68 -12.92 5.66 -5.33
N VAL A 69 -12.56 5.22 -4.11
CA VAL A 69 -13.39 4.29 -3.32
C VAL A 69 -14.64 5.00 -2.81
N SER A 70 -14.51 6.20 -2.22
CA SER A 70 -15.63 7.01 -1.76
C SER A 70 -16.65 7.27 -2.88
N ASP A 71 -16.19 7.67 -4.07
CA ASP A 71 -17.05 7.88 -5.23
C ASP A 71 -17.81 6.61 -5.64
N ALA A 72 -17.18 5.44 -5.49
CA ALA A 72 -17.79 4.16 -5.85
C ALA A 72 -18.82 3.68 -4.81
N LEU A 73 -18.67 4.08 -3.54
CA LEU A 73 -19.62 3.82 -2.46
C LEU A 73 -20.84 4.74 -2.53
N GLY A 74 -20.70 5.93 -3.14
CA GLY A 74 -21.77 6.93 -3.15
C GLY A 74 -22.12 7.35 -1.71
N ASP A 75 -23.39 7.19 -1.35
CA ASP A 75 -23.91 7.56 -0.02
C ASP A 75 -23.64 6.49 1.05
N GLU A 76 -23.09 5.33 0.69
CA GLU A 76 -22.76 4.28 1.64
C GLU A 76 -21.54 4.64 2.50
N ILE A 77 -21.63 4.37 3.81
CA ILE A 77 -20.52 4.52 4.74
C ILE A 77 -19.78 3.20 4.88
N ALA A 78 -18.45 3.23 4.73
CA ALA A 78 -17.59 2.07 4.93
C ALA A 78 -16.52 2.33 5.98
N VAL A 79 -16.25 1.28 6.77
CA VAL A 79 -15.09 1.22 7.67
C VAL A 79 -13.96 0.50 6.93
N MET A 80 -12.82 1.16 6.79
CA MET A 80 -11.67 0.66 6.03
C MET A 80 -10.53 0.24 6.97
N GLN A 81 -10.31 -1.06 7.10
CA GLN A 81 -9.19 -1.64 7.86
C GLN A 81 -7.93 -1.74 7.00
N MET A 82 -6.84 -1.19 7.53
CA MET A 82 -5.53 -1.15 6.86
C MET A 82 -4.40 -1.41 7.85
N ASP A 83 -3.20 -1.65 7.32
CA ASP A 83 -1.98 -1.63 8.11
C ASP A 83 -1.55 -0.19 8.45
N GLN A 84 -0.52 -0.06 9.30
CA GLN A 84 0.01 1.23 9.73
C GLN A 84 1.09 1.81 8.79
N ALA A 85 1.06 1.49 7.50
CA ALA A 85 2.01 2.05 6.55
C ALA A 85 1.97 3.59 6.55
N GLN A 86 3.13 4.22 6.32
CA GLN A 86 3.26 5.68 6.34
C GLN A 86 2.33 6.36 5.33
N ALA A 87 2.10 5.74 4.18
CA ALA A 87 1.19 6.27 3.16
C ALA A 87 -0.26 6.34 3.64
N HIS A 88 -0.72 5.40 4.47
CA HIS A 88 -2.09 5.37 4.99
C HIS A 88 -2.30 6.31 6.19
N ARG A 89 -1.23 6.65 6.90
CA ARG A 89 -1.24 7.52 8.08
C ARG A 89 -0.66 8.92 7.82
N ALA A 90 -0.46 9.27 6.55
CA ALA A 90 0.10 10.57 6.19
C ALA A 90 -0.84 11.69 6.62
N LYS A 91 -0.34 12.67 7.38
CA LYS A 91 -1.14 13.80 7.90
C LYS A 91 -1.78 14.65 6.81
N ALA A 92 -1.24 14.59 5.59
CA ALA A 92 -1.75 15.32 4.43
C ALA A 92 -2.96 14.62 3.78
N LEU A 93 -3.32 13.41 4.20
CA LEU A 93 -4.53 12.75 3.70
C LEU A 93 -5.77 13.46 4.20
N ILE A 94 -6.73 13.61 3.30
CA ILE A 94 -8.07 14.11 3.56
C ILE A 94 -9.02 12.92 3.39
N TRP A 95 -9.56 12.43 4.49
CA TRP A 95 -10.50 11.32 4.46
C TRP A 95 -11.88 11.80 4.00
N PRO A 96 -12.49 11.17 2.97
CA PRO A 96 -13.89 11.39 2.64
C PRO A 96 -14.81 11.07 3.83
N GLU A 97 -15.93 11.78 3.95
CA GLU A 97 -16.83 11.66 5.11
C GLU A 97 -17.44 10.25 5.28
N ASN A 98 -17.60 9.52 4.17
CA ASN A 98 -18.17 8.18 4.13
C ASN A 98 -17.12 7.06 4.28
N LEU A 99 -15.84 7.40 4.48
CA LEU A 99 -14.76 6.44 4.69
C LEU A 99 -14.09 6.64 6.05
N ILE A 100 -14.28 5.66 6.94
CA ILE A 100 -13.76 5.69 8.30
C ILE A 100 -12.52 4.78 8.38
N PRO A 101 -11.30 5.34 8.53
CA PRO A 101 -10.09 4.52 8.62
C PRO A 101 -9.91 3.88 10.00
N ILE A 102 -9.49 2.61 10.01
CA ILE A 102 -9.04 1.90 11.21
C ILE A 102 -7.69 1.19 10.93
N PHE A 103 -6.81 1.18 11.95
CA PHE A 103 -5.37 0.87 11.87
C PHE A 103 -4.86 0.04 13.04
#